data_AF-A0D8C0-F1
#
_entry.id   AF-A0D8C0-F1
#
_cell.length_a   1.000
_cell.length_b   1.000
_cell.length_c   1.000
_cell.angle_alpha   90.00
_cell.angle_beta   90.00
_cell.angle_gamma   90.00
#
_symmetry.space_group_name_H-M   'P 1'
#
loop_
_entity.id
_entity.type
_entity.pdbx_description
1 polymer ?
#
loop_
_entity_poly.entity_id
_entity_poly.type
_entity_poly.pdbx_seq_one_letter_code
_entity_poly.pdbx_strand_id
1 'polypeptide(L)'
;MIPLNYLSIPNQIEPYHTTLQLLTEENHHLRKLLNLNQQHQIICLTKEQLQEEVYKMIDFLMKHLNYLSKEQIFAYQKTFRCYAQKKALKSIFFQIFTRYLQAVKTREEMIKFIIRKSMKHQRQSQSKEQIKEKKEIRKMNIAFVKQLFQNTSYQQNYSNFLNQYLQLALNENQQKIKKYVLFIVDLIQSEQINQVLNYKRFPWLNDWINQSVQIAQELQNLQNQEPKKAKSDYYLTK
;
A
#
# COMPACT_ATOMS: atom_id res chain seq x y z
N MET A 1 64.48 -50.36 56.33
CA MET A 1 63.25 -49.90 55.66
C MET A 1 62.70 -48.73 56.44
N ILE A 2 62.65 -47.54 55.85
CA ILE A 2 62.19 -46.31 56.50
C ILE A 2 60.70 -46.14 56.14
N PRO A 3 59.78 -45.89 57.10
CA PRO A 3 58.38 -45.65 56.77
C PRO A 3 58.23 -44.30 56.07
N LEU A 4 57.70 -44.32 54.85
CA LEU A 4 57.25 -43.11 54.15
C LEU A 4 55.99 -42.59 54.87
N ASN A 5 56.19 -41.62 55.75
CA ASN A 5 55.13 -40.91 56.42
C ASN A 5 54.56 -39.88 55.43
N TYR A 6 53.45 -40.21 54.77
CA TYR A 6 52.71 -39.25 53.96
C TYR A 6 52.01 -38.26 54.89
N LEU A 7 52.63 -37.09 55.07
CA LEU A 7 51.96 -35.94 55.68
C LEU A 7 50.75 -35.59 54.80
N SER A 8 49.56 -35.73 55.38
CA SER A 8 48.31 -35.33 54.73
C SER A 8 48.35 -33.81 54.54
N ILE A 9 48.57 -33.35 53.30
CA ILE A 9 48.58 -31.93 52.96
C ILE A 9 47.16 -31.39 53.24
N PRO A 10 47.00 -30.43 54.18
CA PRO A 10 45.68 -29.92 54.52
C PRO A 10 45.11 -29.11 53.35
N ASN A 11 43.89 -29.45 52.94
CA ASN A 11 42.88 -28.56 52.33
C ASN A 11 43.35 -27.56 51.26
N GLN A 12 44.23 -27.95 50.34
CA GLN A 12 44.49 -27.12 49.15
C GLN A 12 43.34 -27.17 48.13
N ILE A 13 42.34 -28.04 48.29
CA ILE A 13 41.26 -28.27 47.31
C ILE A 13 40.07 -27.31 47.48
N GLU A 14 39.75 -26.90 48.72
CA GLU A 14 38.64 -25.97 49.02
C GLU A 14 38.68 -24.63 48.27
N PRO A 15 39.83 -23.92 48.17
CA PRO A 15 39.87 -22.66 47.43
C PRO A 15 39.55 -22.86 45.94
N TYR A 16 39.92 -23.99 45.36
CA TYR A 16 39.58 -24.32 43.97
C TYR A 16 38.09 -24.63 43.79
N HIS A 17 37.45 -25.32 44.75
CA HIS A 17 35.99 -25.55 44.71
C HIS A 17 35.21 -24.24 44.76
N THR A 18 35.60 -23.33 45.66
CA THR A 18 34.98 -22.01 45.78
C THR A 18 35.13 -21.21 44.49
N THR A 19 36.33 -21.24 43.90
CA THR A 19 36.61 -20.56 42.62
C THR A 19 35.79 -21.14 41.47
N LEU A 20 35.69 -22.47 41.38
CA LEU A 20 34.88 -23.15 40.36
C LEU A 20 33.40 -22.82 40.49
N GLN A 21 32.88 -22.73 41.71
CA GLN A 21 31.49 -22.38 41.95
C GLN A 21 31.20 -20.94 41.51
N LEU A 22 32.05 -19.98 41.88
CA LEU A 22 31.93 -18.59 41.46
C LEU A 22 31.97 -18.44 39.93
N LEU A 23 32.92 -19.11 39.27
CA LEU A 23 33.01 -19.10 37.81
C LEU A 23 31.79 -19.72 37.15
N THR A 24 31.21 -20.76 37.75
CA THR A 24 30.00 -21.41 37.23
C THR A 24 28.78 -20.48 37.35
N GLU A 25 28.64 -19.79 38.48
CA GLU A 25 27.58 -18.80 38.71
C GLU A 25 27.71 -17.60 37.77
N GLU A 26 28.93 -17.09 37.57
CA GLU A 26 29.23 -16.02 36.63
C GLU A 26 28.93 -16.45 35.18
N ASN A 27 29.36 -17.65 34.76
CA ASN A 27 29.04 -18.17 33.42
C ASN A 27 27.53 -18.32 33.21
N HIS A 28 26.80 -18.78 34.23
CA HIS A 28 25.35 -18.88 34.19
C HIS A 28 24.71 -17.49 34.06
N HIS A 29 25.21 -16.49 34.79
CA HIS A 29 24.74 -15.11 34.69
C HIS A 29 25.02 -14.52 33.30
N LEU A 30 26.23 -14.68 32.77
CA LEU A 30 26.61 -14.23 31.43
C LEU A 30 25.75 -14.89 30.35
N ARG A 31 25.46 -16.19 30.45
CA ARG A 31 24.54 -16.89 29.53
C ARG A 31 23.13 -16.32 29.61
N LYS A 32 22.62 -15.99 30.80
CA LYS A 32 21.32 -15.30 30.95
C LYS A 32 21.32 -13.93 30.29
N LEU A 33 22.37 -13.13 30.48
CA LEU A 33 22.52 -11.81 29.85
C LEU A 33 22.64 -11.91 28.32
N LEU A 34 23.38 -12.91 27.83
CA LEU A 34 23.55 -13.15 26.40
C LEU A 34 22.23 -13.60 25.75
N ASN A 35 21.45 -14.45 26.42
CA ASN A 35 20.14 -14.88 25.95
C ASN A 35 19.13 -13.72 25.97
N LEU A 36 19.18 -12.85 26.99
CA LEU A 36 18.41 -11.60 27.03
C LEU A 36 18.82 -10.66 25.87
N ASN A 37 20.10 -10.50 25.59
CA ASN A 37 20.58 -9.66 24.48
C ASN A 37 20.27 -10.26 23.09
N GLN A 38 20.32 -11.59 22.94
CA GLN A 38 19.92 -12.28 21.71
C GLN A 38 18.39 -12.21 21.47
N GLN A 39 17.58 -12.27 22.53
CA GLN A 39 16.13 -12.02 22.44
C GLN A 39 15.79 -10.57 22.08
N HIS A 40 16.73 -9.63 22.27
CA HIS A 40 16.56 -8.19 22.01
C HIS A 40 17.38 -7.66 20.83
N GLN A 41 17.83 -8.50 19.89
CA GLN A 41 18.28 -7.98 18.57
C GLN A 41 17.06 -7.46 17.79
N ILE A 42 16.56 -6.31 18.21
CA ILE A 42 15.59 -5.51 17.52
C ILE A 42 16.32 -4.98 16.27
N ILE A 43 16.09 -5.62 15.13
CA ILE A 43 16.70 -5.19 13.87
C ILE A 43 16.04 -3.86 13.49
N CYS A 44 16.84 -2.79 13.47
CA CYS A 44 16.42 -1.53 12.87
C CYS A 44 16.52 -1.68 11.36
N LEU A 45 15.39 -1.52 10.67
CA LEU A 45 15.38 -1.57 9.21
C LEU A 45 16.17 -0.41 8.61
N THR A 46 16.93 -0.66 7.56
CA THR A 46 17.47 0.41 6.70
C THR A 46 16.33 1.13 5.97
N LYS A 47 16.62 2.28 5.35
CA LYS A 47 15.62 3.03 4.58
C LYS A 47 15.04 2.19 3.44
N GLU A 48 15.88 1.41 2.76
CA GLU A 48 15.50 0.53 1.65
C GLU A 48 14.64 -0.63 2.12
N GLN A 49 15.04 -1.29 3.21
CA GLN A 49 14.23 -2.38 3.78
C GLN A 49 12.88 -1.87 4.27
N LEU A 50 12.84 -0.68 4.86
CA LEU A 50 11.59 -0.07 5.30
C LEU A 50 10.68 0.30 4.11
N GLN A 51 11.26 0.78 3.00
CA GLN A 51 10.51 0.98 1.75
C GLN A 51 9.92 -0.32 1.24
N GLU A 52 10.70 -1.40 1.25
CA GLU A 52 10.25 -2.71 0.80
C GLU A 52 9.08 -3.24 1.66
N GLU A 53 9.18 -3.13 2.98
CA GLU A 53 8.11 -3.56 3.89
C GLU A 53 6.83 -2.73 3.70
N VAL A 54 6.96 -1.40 3.58
CA VAL A 54 5.80 -0.53 3.30
C VAL A 54 5.20 -0.85 1.92
N TYR A 55 6.03 -1.14 0.92
CA TYR A 55 5.56 -1.56 -0.40
C TYR A 55 4.78 -2.86 -0.32
N LYS A 56 5.31 -3.90 0.35
CA LYS A 56 4.63 -5.18 0.56
C LYS A 56 3.28 -5.00 1.25
N MET A 57 3.20 -4.12 2.25
CA MET A 57 1.95 -3.78 2.93
C MET A 57 0.90 -3.19 1.97
N ILE A 58 1.29 -2.22 1.14
CA ILE A 58 0.39 -1.58 0.19
C ILE A 58 -0.05 -2.57 -0.89
N ASP A 59 0.89 -3.33 -1.44
CA ASP A 59 0.64 -4.35 -2.47
C ASP A 59 -0.30 -5.45 -1.96
N PHE A 60 -0.09 -5.92 -0.73
CA PHE A 60 -0.97 -6.88 -0.07
C PHE A 60 -2.41 -6.33 0.03
N LEU A 61 -2.58 -5.12 0.56
CA LEU A 61 -3.91 -4.50 0.67
C LEU A 61 -4.55 -4.32 -0.72
N MET A 62 -3.80 -3.86 -1.72
CA MET A 62 -4.32 -3.67 -3.07
C MET A 62 -4.84 -4.95 -3.73
N LYS A 63 -4.19 -6.09 -3.46
CA LYS A 63 -4.56 -7.39 -4.04
C LYS A 63 -5.67 -8.10 -3.27
N HIS A 64 -5.76 -7.88 -1.97
CA HIS A 64 -6.53 -8.76 -1.09
C HIS A 64 -7.69 -8.10 -0.36
N LEU A 65 -7.77 -6.77 -0.29
CA LEU A 65 -8.76 -6.06 0.52
C LEU A 65 -10.21 -6.45 0.21
N ASN A 66 -10.53 -6.69 -1.06
CA ASN A 66 -11.90 -7.02 -1.49
C ASN A 66 -12.20 -8.52 -1.51
N TYR A 67 -11.19 -9.37 -1.27
CA TYR A 67 -11.30 -10.83 -1.40
C TYR A 67 -11.13 -11.56 -0.06
N LEU A 68 -10.37 -10.98 0.87
CA LEU A 68 -10.11 -11.56 2.18
C LEU A 68 -11.03 -10.99 3.25
N SER A 69 -11.31 -11.79 4.28
CA SER A 69 -12.01 -11.30 5.47
C SER A 69 -11.15 -10.32 6.25
N LYS A 70 -11.78 -9.49 7.11
CA LYS A 70 -11.04 -8.55 7.96
C LYS A 70 -10.03 -9.29 8.84
N GLU A 71 -10.41 -10.44 9.39
CA GLU A 71 -9.56 -11.28 10.24
C GLU A 71 -8.31 -11.76 9.50
N GLN A 72 -8.45 -12.17 8.24
CA GLN A 72 -7.34 -12.58 7.39
C GLN A 72 -6.42 -11.41 7.05
N ILE A 73 -6.98 -10.22 6.79
CA ILE A 73 -6.20 -9.00 6.56
C ILE A 73 -5.45 -8.59 7.83
N PHE A 74 -6.06 -8.71 9.00
CA PHE A 74 -5.40 -8.44 10.29
C PHE A 74 -4.35 -9.48 10.65
N ALA A 75 -4.50 -10.73 10.20
CA ALA A 75 -3.49 -11.76 10.38
C ALA A 75 -2.17 -11.38 9.68
N TYR A 76 -2.21 -10.61 8.58
CA TYR A 76 -1.00 -10.07 7.94
C TYR A 76 -0.16 -9.21 8.90
N GLN A 77 -0.75 -8.50 9.86
CA GLN A 77 0.03 -7.73 10.84
C GLN A 77 0.96 -8.58 11.71
N LYS A 78 0.72 -9.90 11.78
CA LYS A 78 1.55 -10.84 12.51
C LYS A 78 2.87 -11.14 11.78
N THR A 79 3.06 -10.69 10.53
CA THR A 79 4.30 -10.88 9.76
C THR A 79 5.38 -9.85 10.11
N PHE A 80 5.03 -8.69 10.68
CA PHE A 80 5.97 -7.64 11.10
C PHE A 80 6.80 -8.00 12.36
N ARG A 81 7.12 -9.28 12.58
CA ARG A 81 7.88 -9.73 13.76
C ARG A 81 9.33 -9.25 13.64
N CYS A 82 9.91 -8.89 14.79
CA CYS A 82 11.35 -8.63 14.97
C CYS A 82 11.92 -7.26 14.53
N TYR A 83 11.09 -6.23 14.24
CA TYR A 83 11.58 -4.89 13.90
C TYR A 83 11.42 -3.85 15.01
N ALA A 84 12.36 -2.89 15.10
CA ALA A 84 12.23 -1.70 15.96
C ALA A 84 10.97 -0.90 15.61
N GLN A 85 10.72 -0.76 14.31
CA GLN A 85 9.63 0.03 13.76
C GLN A 85 8.28 -0.70 13.78
N LYS A 86 8.17 -1.88 14.41
CA LYS A 86 6.94 -2.70 14.43
C LYS A 86 5.70 -1.92 14.85
N LYS A 87 5.79 -1.08 15.89
CA LYS A 87 4.66 -0.26 16.36
C LYS A 87 4.21 0.74 15.30
N ALA A 88 5.17 1.42 14.67
CA ALA A 88 4.91 2.37 13.58
C ALA A 88 4.29 1.66 12.37
N LEU A 89 4.89 0.56 11.91
CA LEU A 89 4.38 -0.23 10.77
C LEU A 89 2.95 -0.73 11.01
N LYS A 90 2.63 -1.22 12.21
CA LYS A 90 1.25 -1.63 12.56
C LYS A 90 0.27 -0.46 12.52
N SER A 91 0.63 0.68 13.11
CA SER A 91 -0.20 1.88 13.09
C SER A 91 -0.47 2.34 11.66
N ILE A 92 0.57 2.38 10.84
CA ILE A 92 0.50 2.78 9.43
C ILE A 92 -0.35 1.81 8.63
N PHE A 93 -0.14 0.50 8.81
CA PHE A 93 -0.96 -0.52 8.17
C PHE A 93 -2.45 -0.29 8.47
N PHE A 94 -2.79 -0.07 9.74
CA PHE A 94 -4.16 0.17 10.15
C PHE A 94 -4.74 1.46 9.56
N GLN A 95 -3.97 2.54 9.51
CA GLN A 95 -4.40 3.80 8.89
C GLN A 95 -4.63 3.64 7.39
N ILE A 96 -3.72 2.96 6.67
CA ILE A 96 -3.87 2.69 5.23
C ILE A 96 -5.09 1.81 4.97
N PHE A 97 -5.26 0.75 5.75
CA PHE A 97 -6.41 -0.14 5.67
C PHE A 97 -7.73 0.61 5.88
N THR A 98 -7.83 1.39 6.94
CA THR A 98 -9.02 2.20 7.26
C THR A 98 -9.33 3.16 6.13
N ARG A 99 -8.30 3.80 5.57
CA ARG A 99 -8.45 4.70 4.43
C ARG A 99 -8.99 3.99 3.19
N TYR A 100 -8.53 2.78 2.89
CA TYR A 100 -9.08 2.02 1.77
C TYR A 100 -10.56 1.66 2.00
N LEU A 101 -10.96 1.31 3.23
CA LEU A 101 -12.36 1.02 3.54
C LEU A 101 -13.27 2.25 3.38
N GLN A 102 -12.76 3.44 3.70
CA GLN A 102 -13.51 4.70 3.58
C GLN A 102 -13.50 5.25 2.16
N ALA A 103 -12.47 4.94 1.37
CA ALA A 103 -12.34 5.43 0.02
C ALA A 103 -13.28 4.66 -0.92
N VAL A 104 -14.35 5.30 -1.34
CA VAL A 104 -15.19 4.81 -2.44
C VAL A 104 -14.85 5.60 -3.69
N LYS A 105 -14.50 4.91 -4.77
CA LYS A 105 -14.35 5.54 -6.08
C LYS A 105 -15.70 5.52 -6.79
N THR A 106 -16.29 6.70 -6.94
CA THR A 106 -17.56 6.83 -7.65
C THR A 106 -17.38 6.57 -9.15
N ARG A 107 -18.43 6.07 -9.80
CA ARG A 107 -18.46 5.90 -11.26
C ARG A 107 -18.09 7.21 -11.99
N GLU A 108 -18.58 8.35 -11.50
CA GLU A 108 -18.27 9.67 -12.07
C GLU A 108 -16.77 10.01 -11.95
N GLU A 109 -16.12 9.73 -10.82
CA GLU A 109 -14.67 9.90 -10.67
C GLU A 109 -13.89 9.03 -11.64
N MET A 110 -14.31 7.77 -11.83
CA MET A 110 -13.68 6.85 -12.78
C MET A 110 -13.84 7.35 -14.21
N ILE A 111 -15.04 7.77 -14.62
CA ILE A 111 -15.30 8.38 -15.94
C ILE A 111 -14.41 9.62 -16.13
N LYS A 112 -14.37 10.53 -15.15
CA LYS A 112 -13.51 11.71 -15.19
C LYS A 112 -12.04 11.34 -15.34
N PHE A 113 -11.60 10.27 -14.68
CA PHE A 113 -10.25 9.76 -14.83
C PHE A 113 -10.00 9.25 -16.26
N ILE A 114 -10.86 8.38 -16.78
CA ILE A 114 -10.77 7.81 -18.13
C ILE A 114 -10.69 8.91 -19.19
N ILE A 115 -11.63 9.86 -19.20
CA ILE A 115 -11.68 10.95 -20.19
C ILE A 115 -10.43 11.85 -20.09
N ARG A 116 -9.96 12.17 -18.88
CA ARG A 116 -8.71 12.94 -18.73
C ARG A 116 -7.51 12.19 -19.32
N LYS A 117 -7.51 10.85 -19.25
CA LYS A 117 -6.41 10.03 -19.79
C LYS A 117 -6.50 9.88 -21.30
N SER A 118 -7.67 9.61 -21.85
CA SER A 118 -7.86 9.55 -23.31
C SER A 118 -7.45 10.87 -23.96
N MET A 119 -7.92 12.00 -23.43
CA MET A 119 -7.55 13.33 -23.93
C MET A 119 -6.05 13.62 -23.77
N LYS A 120 -5.43 13.19 -22.66
CA LYS A 120 -3.96 13.34 -22.49
C LYS A 120 -3.19 12.50 -23.49
N HIS A 121 -3.64 11.28 -23.77
CA HIS A 121 -3.02 10.38 -24.74
C HIS A 121 -3.11 10.96 -26.16
N GLN A 122 -4.27 11.48 -26.54
CA GLN A 122 -4.47 12.18 -27.82
C GLN A 122 -3.56 13.40 -27.98
N ARG A 123 -3.35 14.17 -26.90
CA ARG A 123 -2.48 15.35 -26.89
C ARG A 123 -1.00 15.05 -27.06
N GLN A 124 -0.55 13.83 -26.78
CA GLN A 124 0.83 13.43 -27.06
C GLN A 124 1.09 13.29 -28.57
N SER A 125 0.02 13.23 -29.37
CA SER A 125 0.05 13.12 -30.83
C SER A 125 -0.31 14.41 -31.57
N GLN A 126 -0.65 15.51 -30.88
CA GLN A 126 -1.11 16.78 -31.48
C GLN A 126 -0.18 17.97 -31.14
N SER A 127 -0.05 18.92 -32.07
CA SER A 127 0.77 20.14 -31.90
C SER A 127 0.20 21.11 -30.86
N LYS A 128 1.04 22.01 -30.34
CA LYS A 128 0.75 22.92 -29.21
C LYS A 128 -0.44 23.89 -29.42
N GLU A 129 -0.98 24.03 -30.62
CA GLU A 129 -2.00 25.03 -30.98
C GLU A 129 -3.43 24.63 -30.62
N GLN A 130 -3.74 23.33 -30.49
CA GLN A 130 -5.09 22.84 -30.15
C GLN A 130 -5.38 22.86 -28.63
N ILE A 131 -4.47 23.42 -27.84
CA ILE A 131 -4.49 23.42 -26.37
C ILE A 131 -5.46 24.47 -25.77
N LYS A 132 -6.11 25.31 -26.59
CA LYS A 132 -6.99 26.41 -26.13
C LYS A 132 -8.35 25.95 -25.54
N GLU A 133 -8.80 24.71 -25.74
CA GLU A 133 -10.02 24.14 -25.12
C GLU A 133 -9.85 23.76 -23.64
N LYS A 134 -8.99 24.48 -22.91
CA LYS A 134 -8.61 24.17 -21.51
C LYS A 134 -9.69 24.51 -20.48
N LYS A 135 -10.69 25.33 -20.82
CA LYS A 135 -11.64 25.90 -19.84
C LYS A 135 -12.92 25.08 -19.62
N GLU A 136 -13.37 24.28 -20.58
CA GLU A 136 -14.63 23.54 -20.46
C GLU A 136 -14.49 22.20 -19.69
N ILE A 137 -13.30 21.62 -19.68
CA ILE A 137 -13.00 20.30 -19.08
C ILE A 137 -13.25 20.24 -17.56
N ARG A 138 -13.35 21.40 -16.88
CA ARG A 138 -13.65 21.46 -15.45
C ARG A 138 -15.09 21.08 -15.11
N LYS A 139 -16.04 21.25 -16.05
CA LYS A 139 -17.45 20.89 -15.88
C LYS A 139 -17.80 19.65 -16.72
N MET A 140 -17.11 18.54 -16.47
CA MET A 140 -17.36 17.27 -17.15
C MET A 140 -18.66 16.65 -16.62
N ASN A 141 -19.80 17.12 -17.13
CA ASN A 141 -21.12 16.54 -16.90
C ASN A 141 -21.40 15.43 -17.93
N ILE A 142 -22.43 14.63 -17.69
CA ILE A 142 -22.82 13.52 -18.60
C ILE A 142 -23.12 14.03 -20.01
N ALA A 143 -23.69 15.23 -20.15
CA ALA A 143 -23.97 15.84 -21.45
C ALA A 143 -22.68 16.10 -22.27
N PHE A 144 -21.65 16.64 -21.63
CA PHE A 144 -20.33 16.84 -22.25
C PHE A 144 -19.71 15.51 -22.69
N VAL A 145 -19.78 14.47 -21.85
CA VAL A 145 -19.27 13.15 -22.23
C VAL A 145 -19.99 12.63 -23.46
N LYS A 146 -21.33 12.74 -23.52
CA LYS A 146 -22.10 12.34 -24.70
C LYS A 146 -21.71 13.13 -25.95
N GLN A 147 -21.58 14.45 -25.86
CA GLN A 147 -21.13 15.30 -26.96
C GLN A 147 -19.72 14.93 -27.44
N LEU A 148 -18.80 14.63 -26.52
CA LEU A 148 -17.44 14.24 -26.85
C LEU A 148 -17.42 12.95 -27.69
N PHE A 149 -18.28 11.98 -27.38
CA PHE A 149 -18.42 10.73 -28.14
C PHE A 149 -19.25 10.87 -29.43
N GLN A 150 -19.88 12.01 -29.71
CA GLN A 150 -20.45 12.29 -31.03
C GLN A 150 -19.39 12.69 -32.06
N ASN A 151 -18.19 13.09 -31.62
CA ASN A 151 -17.08 13.41 -32.51
C ASN A 151 -16.40 12.12 -33.01
N THR A 152 -16.54 11.83 -34.31
CA THR A 152 -15.98 10.62 -34.95
C THR A 152 -14.46 10.52 -34.81
N SER A 153 -13.74 11.64 -34.89
CA SER A 153 -12.29 11.67 -34.73
C SER A 153 -11.89 11.32 -33.29
N TYR A 154 -12.61 11.86 -32.30
CA TYR A 154 -12.39 11.48 -30.91
C TYR A 154 -12.68 9.99 -30.69
N GLN A 155 -13.76 9.45 -31.24
CA GLN A 155 -14.15 8.05 -31.09
C GLN A 155 -13.11 7.07 -31.65
N GLN A 156 -12.57 7.34 -32.85
CA GLN A 156 -11.49 6.54 -33.43
C GLN A 156 -10.25 6.54 -32.55
N ASN A 157 -9.83 7.72 -32.10
CA ASN A 157 -8.69 7.87 -31.20
C ASN A 157 -8.93 7.23 -29.82
N TYR A 158 -10.17 7.27 -29.33
CA TYR A 158 -10.57 6.63 -28.08
C TYR A 158 -10.47 5.10 -28.19
N SER A 159 -10.87 4.53 -29.33
CA SER A 159 -10.70 3.10 -29.59
C SER A 159 -9.24 2.68 -29.52
N ASN A 160 -8.33 3.46 -30.11
CA ASN A 160 -6.89 3.21 -30.02
C ASN A 160 -6.37 3.32 -28.57
N PHE A 161 -6.87 4.31 -27.82
CA PHE A 161 -6.54 4.49 -26.41
C PHE A 161 -6.97 3.29 -25.55
N LEU A 162 -8.13 2.67 -25.81
CA LEU A 162 -8.63 1.55 -25.02
C LEU A 162 -7.65 0.36 -25.01
N ASN A 163 -6.96 0.11 -26.13
CA ASN A 163 -5.96 -0.96 -26.23
C ASN A 163 -4.78 -0.77 -25.26
N GLN A 164 -4.51 0.46 -24.84
CA GLN A 164 -3.40 0.79 -23.93
C GLN A 164 -3.88 1.18 -22.53
N TYR A 165 -5.19 1.34 -22.33
CA TYR A 165 -5.73 1.98 -21.14
C TYR A 165 -5.34 1.24 -19.85
N LEU A 166 -5.47 -0.09 -19.82
CA LEU A 166 -5.10 -0.89 -18.66
C LEU A 166 -3.63 -0.66 -18.26
N GLN A 167 -2.71 -0.72 -19.24
CA GLN A 167 -1.28 -0.52 -18.99
C GLN A 167 -0.99 0.90 -18.50
N LEU A 168 -1.64 1.92 -19.09
CA LEU A 168 -1.52 3.31 -18.64
C LEU A 168 -2.02 3.48 -17.20
N ALA A 169 -3.15 2.88 -16.85
CA ALA A 169 -3.72 2.94 -15.51
C ALA A 169 -2.83 2.26 -14.47
N LEU A 170 -2.31 1.06 -14.78
CA LEU A 170 -1.39 0.33 -13.93
C LEU A 170 -0.08 1.10 -13.72
N ASN A 171 0.53 1.61 -14.78
CA ASN A 171 1.77 2.38 -14.70
C ASN A 171 1.63 3.64 -13.84
N GLU A 172 0.54 4.39 -14.02
CA GLU A 172 0.27 5.56 -13.17
C GLU A 172 0.01 5.17 -11.72
N ASN A 173 -0.68 4.06 -11.49
CA ASN A 173 -0.91 3.58 -10.13
C ASN A 173 0.40 3.16 -9.46
N GLN A 174 1.30 2.50 -10.19
CA GLN A 174 2.62 2.13 -9.68
C GLN A 174 3.47 3.36 -9.34
N GLN A 175 3.37 4.44 -10.12
CA GLN A 175 4.00 5.73 -9.76
C GLN A 175 3.41 6.33 -8.47
N LYS A 176 2.09 6.20 -8.24
CA LYS A 176 1.46 6.62 -6.98
C LYS A 176 1.97 5.78 -5.80
N ILE A 177 2.07 4.46 -5.98
CA ILE A 177 2.60 3.56 -4.94
C ILE A 177 4.03 3.96 -4.57
N LYS A 178 4.93 4.11 -5.54
CA LYS A 178 6.33 4.52 -5.29
C LYS A 178 6.40 5.82 -4.49
N LYS A 179 5.64 6.85 -4.88
CA LYS A 179 5.62 8.12 -4.16
C LYS A 179 4.99 8.02 -2.77
N TYR A 180 3.99 7.16 -2.62
CA TYR A 180 3.32 6.97 -1.34
C TYR A 180 4.17 6.18 -0.34
N VAL A 181 4.90 5.16 -0.82
CA VAL A 181 5.91 4.43 -0.03
C VAL A 181 6.97 5.38 0.49
N LEU A 182 7.56 6.20 -0.38
CA LEU A 182 8.57 7.20 0.02
C LEU A 182 8.01 8.15 1.09
N PHE A 183 6.80 8.68 0.86
CA PHE A 183 6.13 9.55 1.83
C PHE A 183 5.93 8.88 3.20
N ILE A 184 5.47 7.63 3.23
CA ILE A 184 5.27 6.88 4.48
C ILE A 184 6.60 6.65 5.20
N VAL A 185 7.65 6.28 4.46
CA VAL A 185 8.98 6.05 5.04
C VAL A 185 9.52 7.32 5.68
N ASP A 186 9.39 8.46 5.02
CA ASP A 186 9.80 9.75 5.58
C ASP A 186 8.97 10.10 6.84
N LEU A 187 7.68 9.75 6.91
CA LEU A 187 6.86 9.91 8.12
C LEU A 187 7.27 8.98 9.26
N ILE A 188 7.71 7.76 8.97
CA ILE A 188 8.24 6.85 10.00
C ILE A 188 9.54 7.43 10.57
N GLN A 189 10.45 7.87 9.70
CA GLN A 189 11.76 8.40 10.09
C GLN A 189 11.65 9.71 10.89
N SER A 190 10.64 10.53 10.60
CA SER A 190 10.36 11.77 11.32
C SER A 190 9.39 11.61 12.50
N GLU A 191 8.96 10.40 12.81
CA GLU A 191 7.96 10.08 13.86
C GLU A 191 6.58 10.75 13.67
N GLN A 192 6.27 11.23 12.46
CA GLN A 192 5.02 11.91 12.12
C GLN A 192 3.95 10.98 11.53
N ILE A 193 3.87 9.74 12.04
CA ILE A 193 3.01 8.67 11.47
C ILE A 193 1.51 9.00 11.44
N ASN A 194 1.05 9.98 12.23
CA ASN A 194 -0.36 10.43 12.23
C ASN A 194 -0.74 11.21 10.95
N GLN A 195 0.24 11.62 10.14
CA GLN A 195 0.02 12.37 8.90
C GLN A 195 -0.15 11.49 7.66
N VAL A 196 -0.12 10.15 7.80
CA VAL A 196 -0.22 9.21 6.65
C VAL A 196 -1.49 9.46 5.83
N LEU A 197 -2.59 9.81 6.50
CA LEU A 197 -3.87 10.09 5.85
C LEU A 197 -3.89 11.39 5.02
N ASN A 198 -2.95 12.31 5.24
CA ASN A 198 -2.89 13.61 4.55
C ASN A 198 -2.44 13.48 3.08
N TYR A 199 -1.90 12.32 2.68
CA TYR A 199 -1.39 12.13 1.32
C TYR A 199 -2.52 12.14 0.28
N LYS A 200 -2.66 13.19 -0.52
CA LYS A 200 -3.81 13.34 -1.43
C LYS A 200 -3.88 12.31 -2.56
N ARG A 201 -2.74 11.80 -3.06
CA ARG A 201 -2.67 10.98 -4.29
C ARG A 201 -2.63 9.49 -4.01
N PHE A 202 -3.59 9.02 -3.23
CA PHE A 202 -3.66 7.63 -2.77
C PHE A 202 -3.74 6.62 -3.95
N PRO A 203 -3.00 5.49 -3.87
CA PRO A 203 -3.09 4.42 -4.87
C PRO A 203 -4.50 3.84 -4.96
N TRP A 204 -4.85 3.33 -6.14
CA TRP A 204 -6.11 2.66 -6.40
C TRP A 204 -5.97 1.17 -6.12
N LEU A 205 -7.04 0.56 -5.60
CA LEU A 205 -7.17 -0.90 -5.56
C LEU A 205 -7.22 -1.47 -6.97
N ASN A 206 -6.80 -2.73 -7.12
CA ASN A 206 -6.84 -3.42 -8.41
C ASN A 206 -8.28 -3.51 -8.94
N ASP A 207 -9.25 -3.71 -8.05
CA ASP A 207 -10.65 -3.77 -8.46
C ASP A 207 -11.18 -2.45 -8.99
N TRP A 208 -10.74 -1.30 -8.46
CA TRP A 208 -11.12 0.00 -9.01
C TRP A 208 -10.51 0.22 -10.40
N ILE A 209 -9.30 -0.28 -10.63
CA ILE A 209 -8.69 -0.26 -11.96
C ILE A 209 -9.51 -1.13 -12.91
N ASN A 210 -9.84 -2.36 -12.51
CA ASN A 210 -10.64 -3.28 -13.32
C ASN A 210 -12.03 -2.71 -13.64
N GLN A 211 -12.73 -2.15 -12.64
CA GLN A 211 -14.00 -1.44 -12.83
C GLN A 211 -13.84 -0.27 -13.80
N SER A 212 -12.76 0.51 -13.70
CA SER A 212 -12.51 1.61 -14.62
C SER A 212 -12.29 1.15 -16.06
N VAL A 213 -11.68 -0.03 -16.28
CA VAL A 213 -11.50 -0.63 -17.61
C VAL A 213 -12.86 -1.04 -18.19
N GLN A 214 -13.72 -1.68 -17.40
CA GLN A 214 -15.08 -2.03 -17.82
C GLN A 214 -15.88 -0.78 -18.19
N ILE A 215 -15.86 0.26 -17.34
CA ILE A 215 -16.50 1.54 -17.63
C ILE A 215 -15.93 2.16 -18.91
N ALA A 216 -14.61 2.10 -19.13
CA ALA A 216 -14.00 2.65 -20.33
C ALA A 216 -14.50 1.98 -21.61
N GLN A 217 -14.73 0.67 -21.59
CA GLN A 217 -15.34 -0.09 -22.68
C GLN A 217 -16.82 0.28 -22.86
N GLU A 218 -17.58 0.40 -21.77
CA GLU A 218 -18.99 0.83 -21.80
C GLU A 218 -19.15 2.22 -22.44
N LEU A 219 -18.24 3.15 -22.14
CA LEU A 219 -18.27 4.51 -22.68
C LEU A 219 -18.18 4.54 -24.22
N GLN A 220 -17.48 3.59 -24.84
CA GLN A 220 -17.39 3.47 -26.30
C GLN A 220 -18.76 3.18 -26.94
N ASN A 221 -19.64 2.48 -26.21
CA ASN A 221 -20.94 2.01 -26.70
C ASN A 221 -22.10 2.97 -26.38
N LEU A 222 -21.82 4.14 -25.79
CA LEU A 222 -22.85 5.10 -25.38
C LEU A 222 -23.71 5.67 -26.52
N GLN A 223 -23.27 5.58 -27.78
CA GLN A 223 -24.10 5.97 -28.94
C GLN A 223 -25.30 5.04 -29.14
N ASN A 224 -25.23 3.77 -28.73
CA ASN A 224 -26.26 2.76 -29.00
C ASN A 224 -27.36 2.70 -27.92
N GLN A 225 -27.23 3.48 -26.85
CA GLN A 225 -28.23 3.54 -25.79
C GLN A 225 -29.03 4.84 -25.93
N GLU A 226 -30.13 4.77 -26.69
CA GLU A 226 -31.16 5.80 -26.59
C GLU A 226 -31.58 5.97 -25.12
N PRO A 227 -31.90 7.19 -24.67
CA PRO A 227 -32.45 7.40 -23.35
C PRO A 227 -33.78 6.66 -23.28
N LYS A 228 -33.82 5.50 -22.59
CA LYS A 228 -35.07 4.91 -22.13
C LYS A 228 -35.75 5.99 -21.30
N LYS A 229 -36.79 6.61 -21.86
CA LYS A 229 -37.66 7.56 -21.17
C LYS A 229 -38.02 6.93 -19.83
N ALA A 230 -37.60 7.56 -18.75
CA ALA A 230 -38.11 7.23 -17.43
C ALA A 230 -39.62 7.38 -17.51
N LYS A 231 -40.36 6.27 -17.42
CA LYS A 231 -41.82 6.32 -17.29
C LYS A 231 -42.11 7.11 -16.04
N SER A 232 -42.75 8.26 -16.24
CA SER A 232 -43.35 9.07 -15.19
C SER A 232 -44.60 8.36 -14.68
N ASP A 233 -44.43 7.37 -13.81
CA ASP A 233 -45.54 6.82 -13.03
C ASP A 233 -45.53 7.47 -11.64
N TYR A 234 -45.83 8.77 -11.63
CA TYR A 234 -46.39 9.48 -10.49
C TYR A 234 -47.41 10.42 -11.07
N TYR A 235 -48.67 9.99 -11.15
CA TYR A 235 -49.85 10.72 -10.69
C TYR A 235 -51.07 9.79 -10.78
N LEU A 236 -51.94 9.92 -9.78
CA LEU A 236 -53.34 9.50 -9.69
C LEU A 236 -53.62 8.04 -9.27
N THR A 237 -53.90 7.87 -7.99
CA THR A 237 -55.28 7.58 -7.58
C THR A 237 -55.56 8.13 -6.19
N LYS A 238 -56.77 8.69 -6.06
CA LYS A 238 -57.36 9.36 -4.91
C LYS A 238 -57.64 8.40 -3.76
#